data_AF-A0A0K2YME2-F1
#
_entry.id   AF-A0A0K2YME2-F1
#
_cell.length_a   1.000
_cell.length_b   1.000
_cell.length_c   1.000
_cell.angle_alpha   90.00
_cell.angle_beta   90.00
_cell.angle_gamma   90.00
#
_symmetry.space_group_name_H-M   'P 1'
#
loop_
_entity.id
_entity.type
_entity.pdbx_description
1 polymer ?
#
loop_
_entity_poly.entity_id
_entity_poly.type
_entity_poly.pdbx_seq_one_letter_code
_entity_poly.pdbx_strand_id
1 'polypeptide(L)'
;MSVAGLLLVFVAAIVVAGFAKRLGFQVPLVLVTVGAAASFVPGVPTPAIPPDILLGVVLPPLLYSAALDYSFNTFQRNIRSILRLGIGMVIVTAVAVGVFANWLVPELTLGAALVLGAVVAPPDAVAAVSVGRRLGLPERMMAILKGESLVNDAAALTLFTLAAAAVTGERISIDSPILYFGYEIVGGVGVGLVLARIVRTVRARITDSALETVLGLILPFVAYFAAEEIHASGVLAVVTAGFVLGRNAGDESVSTRIQERSVWPTIDLVLETFVFAYIGLQFKSVIDTVRDDGLPVHHVFGYGFAVLALVIVIRPAWIFLNVGRRRAMPRLAARRGTSRAEEELTWRQNLVISWAGMRGVVTLAAAAGVPLATVSGDPFPGRGVIQAVAFTVAVGTLLIQGSTLPMLIRVLDVADPDEELRNSQQIDLARQISKQAAERVLADMLRDPPAALRDPEVGELVERVRRSTQARLAAEHADDLGEHEAKVLRLGAQFNRLRNDVLKAQRTALIEARDAGDLDDEVLRRLLDELDLEEAAAEARVRRQRW
;
A
#
# COMPACT_ATOMS: atom_id res chain seq x y z
N MET A 1 29.53 9.77 0.88
CA MET A 1 28.87 10.77 1.75
C MET A 1 28.96 10.28 3.19
N SER A 2 29.16 11.16 4.18
CA SER A 2 29.15 10.74 5.59
C SER A 2 27.71 10.50 6.07
N VAL A 3 27.53 9.64 7.07
CA VAL A 3 26.22 9.37 7.70
C VAL A 3 25.54 10.68 8.17
N ALA A 4 26.33 11.65 8.63
CA ALA A 4 25.85 12.98 9.02
C ALA A 4 25.17 13.73 7.87
N GLY A 5 25.67 13.61 6.64
CA GLY A 5 25.06 14.24 5.46
C GLY A 5 23.69 13.66 5.12
N LEU A 6 23.52 12.34 5.23
CA LEU A 6 22.23 11.67 5.04
C LEU A 6 21.21 12.13 6.09
N LEU A 7 21.64 12.20 7.36
CA LEU A 7 20.78 12.67 8.45
C LEU A 7 20.34 14.13 8.25
N LEU A 8 21.24 15.00 7.78
CA LEU A 8 20.89 16.41 7.51
C LEU A 8 19.87 16.54 6.38
N VAL A 9 20.04 15.79 5.29
CA VAL A 9 19.05 15.73 4.20
C VAL A 9 17.70 15.25 4.72
N PHE A 10 17.71 14.21 5.56
CA PHE A 10 16.49 13.64 6.13
C PHE A 10 15.76 14.62 7.06
N VAL A 11 16.48 15.30 7.96
CA VAL A 11 15.92 16.33 8.84
C VAL A 11 15.36 17.49 8.01
N ALA A 12 16.08 17.96 6.99
CA ALA A 12 15.60 19.00 6.10
C ALA A 12 14.33 18.58 5.36
N ALA A 13 14.26 17.34 4.87
CA ALA A 13 13.08 16.79 4.21
C ALA A 13 11.87 16.77 5.15
N ILE A 14 12.03 16.35 6.42
CA ILE A 14 10.94 16.39 7.41
C ILE A 14 10.44 17.81 7.66
N VAL A 15 11.35 18.79 7.78
CA VAL A 15 10.98 20.19 7.97
C VAL A 15 10.18 20.72 6.78
N VAL A 16 10.63 20.44 5.56
CA VAL A 16 9.94 20.81 4.32
C VAL A 16 8.57 20.13 4.23
N ALA A 17 8.47 18.84 4.55
CA ALA A 17 7.23 18.09 4.58
C ALA A 17 6.23 18.68 5.59
N GLY A 18 6.69 19.04 6.78
CA GLY A 18 5.89 19.70 7.81
C GLY A 18 5.34 21.04 7.34
N PHE A 19 6.17 21.85 6.67
CA PHE A 19 5.75 23.15 6.11
C PHE A 19 4.76 22.98 4.95
N ALA A 20 5.03 22.04 4.04
CA ALA A 20 4.14 21.70 2.93
C ALA A 20 2.74 21.28 3.44
N LYS A 21 2.69 20.43 4.47
CA LYS A 21 1.44 19.99 5.08
C LYS A 21 0.67 21.15 5.72
N ARG A 22 1.35 22.09 6.38
CA ARG A 22 0.74 23.30 6.96
C ARG A 22 0.14 24.21 5.89
N LEU A 23 0.77 24.31 4.72
CA LEU A 23 0.27 25.11 3.60
C LEU A 23 -0.79 24.38 2.75
N GLY A 24 -1.09 23.12 3.05
CA GLY A 24 -2.03 22.31 2.28
C GLY A 24 -1.49 21.84 0.92
N PHE A 25 -0.18 21.93 0.69
CA PHE A 25 0.46 21.42 -0.52
C PHE A 25 0.70 19.91 -0.44
N GLN A 26 0.84 19.28 -1.62
CA GLN A 26 1.24 17.88 -1.71
C GLN A 26 2.71 17.75 -1.35
N VAL A 27 2.98 17.04 -0.25
CA VAL A 27 4.34 16.82 0.28
C VAL A 27 5.30 16.28 -0.79
N PRO A 28 4.94 15.25 -1.60
CA PRO A 28 5.83 14.73 -2.65
C PRO A 28 6.29 15.81 -3.66
N LEU A 29 5.37 16.65 -4.13
CA LEU A 29 5.68 17.70 -5.10
C LEU A 29 6.65 18.73 -4.54
N VAL A 30 6.41 19.17 -3.30
CA VAL A 30 7.25 20.18 -2.65
C VAL A 30 8.64 19.62 -2.40
N LEU A 31 8.75 18.38 -1.91
CA LEU A 31 10.04 17.74 -1.64
C LEU A 31 10.88 17.55 -2.91
N VAL A 32 10.28 17.08 -4.00
CA VAL A 32 11.00 16.90 -5.27
C VAL A 32 11.43 18.25 -5.83
N THR A 33 10.55 19.27 -5.80
CA THR A 33 10.86 20.60 -6.33
C THR A 33 11.96 21.30 -5.52
N VAL A 34 11.84 21.28 -4.18
CA VAL A 34 12.83 21.87 -3.28
C VAL A 34 14.15 21.10 -3.34
N GLY A 35 14.11 19.76 -3.37
CA GLY A 35 15.28 18.92 -3.53
C GLY A 35 16.00 19.18 -4.86
N ALA A 36 15.25 19.32 -5.97
CA ALA A 36 15.81 19.67 -7.27
C ALA A 36 16.49 21.03 -7.27
N ALA A 37 15.86 22.04 -6.67
CA ALA A 37 16.47 23.36 -6.51
C ALA A 37 17.72 23.32 -5.60
N ALA A 38 17.63 22.61 -4.48
CA ALA A 38 18.73 22.45 -3.53
C ALA A 38 19.92 21.69 -4.13
N SER A 39 19.68 20.79 -5.10
CA SER A 39 20.76 20.04 -5.76
C SER A 39 21.78 20.93 -6.47
N PHE A 40 21.41 22.17 -6.84
CA PHE A 40 22.31 23.15 -7.45
C PHE A 40 23.10 24.00 -6.45
N VAL A 41 22.76 23.94 -5.17
CA VAL A 41 23.44 24.74 -4.14
C VAL A 41 24.81 24.13 -3.82
N PRO A 42 25.92 24.88 -3.97
CA PRO A 42 27.24 24.38 -3.65
C PRO A 42 27.34 23.91 -2.19
N GLY A 43 27.89 22.72 -1.97
CA GLY A 43 28.04 22.13 -0.65
C GLY A 43 26.86 21.28 -0.17
N VAL A 44 25.74 21.24 -0.91
CA VAL A 44 24.68 20.26 -0.66
C VAL A 44 25.18 18.87 -1.07
N PRO A 45 25.16 17.87 -0.17
CA PRO A 45 25.58 16.52 -0.50
C PRO A 45 24.61 15.86 -1.49
N THR A 46 25.11 15.27 -2.58
CA THR A 46 24.32 14.39 -3.45
C THR A 46 24.39 12.96 -2.93
N PRO A 47 23.29 12.39 -2.38
CA PRO A 47 23.35 11.04 -1.83
C PRO A 47 23.51 10.04 -2.97
N ALA A 48 24.61 9.30 -3.01
CA ALA A 48 24.77 8.15 -3.91
C ALA A 48 24.43 6.89 -3.12
N ILE A 49 23.17 6.46 -3.19
CA ILE A 49 22.71 5.26 -2.48
C ILE A 49 22.69 4.11 -3.47
N PRO A 50 23.32 2.97 -3.12
CA PRO A 50 23.24 1.77 -3.94
C PRO A 50 21.76 1.38 -4.21
N PRO A 51 21.41 1.05 -5.45
CA PRO A 51 20.05 0.69 -5.84
C PRO A 51 19.46 -0.43 -4.97
N ASP A 52 20.27 -1.45 -4.66
CA ASP A 52 19.85 -2.62 -3.89
C ASP A 52 19.47 -2.25 -2.45
N ILE A 53 20.11 -1.23 -1.88
CA ILE A 53 19.74 -0.70 -0.56
C ILE A 53 18.43 0.06 -0.68
N LEU A 54 18.24 0.85 -1.73
CA LEU A 54 17.01 1.63 -1.91
C LEU A 54 15.81 0.70 -2.15
N LEU A 55 15.95 -0.30 -3.03
CA LEU A 55 14.94 -1.33 -3.24
C LEU A 55 14.74 -2.18 -1.99
N GLY A 56 15.78 -2.77 -1.42
CA GLY A 56 15.67 -3.70 -0.29
C GLY A 56 15.31 -3.08 1.07
N VAL A 57 15.53 -1.77 1.27
CA VAL A 57 15.21 -1.10 2.54
C VAL A 57 13.92 -0.28 2.48
N VAL A 58 13.65 0.41 1.37
CA VAL A 58 12.50 1.31 1.26
C VAL A 58 11.25 0.56 0.80
N LEU A 59 11.38 -0.30 -0.22
CA LEU A 59 10.23 -0.89 -0.87
C LEU A 59 9.49 -1.92 0.01
N PRO A 60 10.17 -2.88 0.70
CA PRO A 60 9.48 -3.87 1.52
C PRO A 60 8.55 -3.30 2.60
N PRO A 61 8.96 -2.35 3.45
CA PRO A 61 8.05 -1.80 4.46
C PRO A 61 6.86 -1.05 3.84
N LEU A 62 7.06 -0.30 2.76
CA LEU A 62 5.96 0.41 2.06
C LEU A 62 4.94 -0.57 1.46
N LEU A 63 5.42 -1.62 0.80
CA LEU A 63 4.55 -2.66 0.22
C LEU A 63 3.81 -3.44 1.30
N TYR A 64 4.50 -3.75 2.40
CA TYR A 64 3.91 -4.47 3.52
C TYR A 64 2.83 -3.64 4.22
N SER A 65 3.12 -2.37 4.51
CA SER A 65 2.13 -1.42 5.04
C SER A 65 0.91 -1.34 4.13
N ALA A 66 1.12 -1.14 2.82
CA ALA A 66 0.05 -1.08 1.84
C ALA A 66 -0.78 -2.38 1.75
N ALA A 67 -0.15 -3.55 1.90
CA ALA A 67 -0.82 -4.84 1.88
C ALA A 67 -1.60 -5.12 3.18
N LEU A 68 -1.05 -4.75 4.35
CA LEU A 68 -1.77 -4.81 5.63
C LEU A 68 -3.05 -3.95 5.58
N ASP A 69 -2.91 -2.74 5.03
CA ASP A 69 -3.99 -1.77 4.88
C ASP A 69 -4.98 -2.12 3.76
N TYR A 70 -4.80 -3.22 3.04
CA TYR A 70 -5.67 -3.59 1.94
C TYR A 70 -6.45 -4.89 2.17
N SER A 71 -7.77 -4.80 2.00
CA SER A 71 -8.67 -5.94 2.14
C SER A 71 -8.43 -7.00 1.07
N PHE A 72 -8.14 -8.22 1.51
CA PHE A 72 -7.97 -9.37 0.62
C PHE A 72 -9.26 -9.70 -0.16
N ASN A 73 -10.42 -9.60 0.47
CA ASN A 73 -11.71 -9.84 -0.20
C ASN A 73 -11.96 -8.79 -1.30
N THR A 74 -11.62 -7.53 -1.02
CA THR A 74 -11.73 -6.44 -1.99
C THR A 74 -10.75 -6.61 -3.16
N PHE A 75 -9.52 -7.05 -2.87
CA PHE A 75 -8.53 -7.44 -3.88
C PHE A 75 -9.07 -8.55 -4.79
N GLN A 76 -9.64 -9.62 -4.22
CA GLN A 76 -10.22 -10.72 -4.99
C GLN A 76 -11.41 -10.26 -5.86
N ARG A 77 -12.31 -9.44 -5.33
CA ARG A 77 -13.44 -8.88 -6.09
C ARG A 77 -12.97 -8.04 -7.29
N ASN A 78 -11.84 -7.33 -7.16
CA ASN A 78 -11.29 -6.46 -8.20
C ASN A 78 -10.11 -7.07 -8.98
N ILE A 79 -9.78 -8.35 -8.79
CA ILE A 79 -8.56 -8.99 -9.30
C ILE A 79 -8.40 -8.86 -10.81
N ARG A 80 -9.50 -8.91 -11.57
CA ARG A 80 -9.48 -8.78 -13.03
C ARG A 80 -9.01 -7.41 -13.48
N SER A 81 -9.44 -6.35 -12.80
CA SER A 81 -9.02 -4.98 -13.10
C SER A 81 -7.58 -4.76 -12.65
N ILE A 82 -7.24 -5.26 -11.45
CA ILE A 82 -5.91 -5.17 -10.88
C ILE A 82 -4.88 -5.87 -11.76
N LEU A 83 -5.09 -7.11 -12.20
CA LEU A 83 -4.14 -7.82 -13.07
C LEU A 83 -4.01 -7.17 -14.46
N ARG A 84 -5.09 -6.59 -14.99
CA ARG A 84 -5.03 -5.89 -16.28
C ARG A 84 -4.20 -4.62 -16.22
N LEU A 85 -4.27 -3.88 -15.12
CA LEU A 85 -3.47 -2.67 -14.91
C LEU A 85 -2.07 -3.03 -14.38
N GLY A 86 -1.98 -3.87 -13.35
CA GLY A 86 -0.73 -4.25 -12.70
C GLY A 86 0.21 -5.09 -13.57
N ILE A 87 -0.30 -5.96 -14.45
CA ILE A 87 0.57 -6.78 -15.33
C ILE A 87 0.40 -6.36 -16.78
N GLY A 88 -0.84 -6.36 -17.27
CA GLY A 88 -1.12 -6.08 -18.68
C GLY A 88 -0.64 -4.71 -19.14
N MET A 89 -0.98 -3.66 -18.38
CA MET A 89 -0.56 -2.29 -18.71
C MET A 89 0.95 -2.09 -18.52
N VAL A 90 1.57 -2.73 -17.53
CA VAL A 90 3.03 -2.68 -17.34
C VAL A 90 3.76 -3.24 -18.56
N ILE A 91 3.37 -4.43 -19.04
CA ILE A 91 3.96 -5.04 -20.25
C ILE A 91 3.77 -4.13 -21.46
N VAL A 92 2.55 -3.61 -21.67
CA VAL A 92 2.24 -2.72 -22.80
C VAL A 92 3.08 -1.45 -22.75
N THR A 93 3.22 -0.84 -21.56
CA THR A 93 4.04 0.36 -21.38
C THR A 93 5.51 0.06 -21.64
N ALA A 94 6.03 -1.04 -21.08
CA ALA A 94 7.43 -1.41 -21.24
C ALA A 94 7.79 -1.65 -22.70
N VAL A 95 6.97 -2.41 -23.44
CA VAL A 95 7.20 -2.67 -24.86
C VAL A 95 7.04 -1.40 -25.69
N ALA A 96 5.99 -0.61 -25.47
CA ALA A 96 5.76 0.61 -26.24
C ALA A 96 6.87 1.64 -26.03
N VAL A 97 7.29 1.85 -24.77
CA VAL A 97 8.41 2.74 -24.45
C VAL A 97 9.71 2.17 -25.02
N GLY A 98 9.97 0.88 -24.90
CA GLY A 98 11.20 0.29 -25.43
C GLY A 98 11.30 0.38 -26.95
N VAL A 99 10.23 0.10 -27.68
CA VAL A 99 10.20 0.27 -29.15
C VAL A 99 10.36 1.74 -29.52
N PHE A 100 9.65 2.64 -28.84
CA PHE A 100 9.71 4.08 -29.11
C PHE A 100 11.09 4.66 -28.80
N ALA A 101 11.69 4.30 -27.67
CA ALA A 101 13.01 4.77 -27.26
C ALA A 101 14.11 4.22 -28.16
N ASN A 102 14.04 2.95 -28.59
CA ASN A 102 14.98 2.40 -29.59
C ASN A 102 14.91 3.16 -30.93
N TRP A 103 13.72 3.62 -31.32
CA TRP A 103 13.55 4.42 -32.54
C TRP A 103 14.02 5.87 -32.37
N LEU A 104 13.77 6.47 -31.20
CA LEU A 104 14.03 7.89 -30.94
C LEU A 104 15.47 8.18 -30.51
N VAL A 105 16.10 7.26 -29.77
CA VAL A 105 17.37 7.46 -29.07
C VAL A 105 18.45 6.59 -29.73
N PRO A 106 19.33 7.16 -30.57
CA PRO A 106 20.35 6.40 -31.30
C PRO A 106 21.33 5.63 -30.41
N GLU A 107 21.52 6.08 -29.17
CA GLU A 107 22.44 5.49 -28.19
C GLU A 107 21.91 4.19 -27.55
N LEU A 108 20.62 3.87 -27.72
CA LEU A 108 20.00 2.70 -27.11
C LEU A 108 19.86 1.55 -28.11
N THR A 109 20.37 0.38 -27.73
CA THR A 109 19.98 -0.88 -28.36
C THR A 109 18.54 -1.25 -27.99
N LEU A 110 17.92 -2.16 -28.74
CA LEU A 110 16.56 -2.62 -28.42
C LEU A 110 16.47 -3.18 -26.99
N GLY A 111 17.48 -3.93 -26.55
CA GLY A 111 17.52 -4.44 -25.17
C GLY A 111 17.63 -3.33 -24.14
N ALA A 112 18.51 -2.34 -24.33
CA ALA A 112 18.66 -1.20 -23.43
C ALA A 112 17.38 -0.34 -23.39
N ALA A 113 16.71 -0.18 -24.52
CA ALA A 113 15.44 0.51 -24.61
C ALA A 113 14.32 -0.27 -23.91
N LEU A 114 14.29 -1.60 -24.00
CA LEU A 114 13.36 -2.44 -23.23
C LEU A 114 13.62 -2.36 -21.72
N VAL A 115 14.88 -2.24 -21.30
CA VAL A 115 15.24 -1.95 -19.89
C VAL A 115 14.64 -0.61 -19.47
N LEU A 116 14.82 0.45 -20.25
CA LEU A 116 14.19 1.75 -19.99
C LEU A 116 12.66 1.63 -19.91
N GLY A 117 12.06 0.85 -20.82
CA GLY A 117 10.63 0.57 -20.82
C GLY A 117 10.17 -0.09 -19.53
N ALA A 118 10.86 -1.14 -19.07
CA ALA A 118 10.54 -1.81 -17.82
C ALA A 118 10.67 -0.89 -16.60
N VAL A 119 11.71 -0.04 -16.59
CA VAL A 119 11.98 0.94 -15.52
C VAL A 119 10.85 1.97 -15.36
N VAL A 120 10.30 2.50 -16.46
CA VAL A 120 9.28 3.57 -16.42
C VAL A 120 7.84 3.06 -16.50
N ALA A 121 7.65 1.75 -16.72
CA ALA A 121 6.35 1.13 -16.81
C ALA A 121 5.50 1.21 -15.53
N PRO A 122 6.01 0.87 -14.32
CA PRO A 122 5.19 0.77 -13.12
C PRO A 122 4.78 2.15 -12.61
N PRO A 123 3.48 2.39 -12.42
CA PRO A 123 2.98 3.58 -11.76
C PRO A 123 3.00 3.44 -10.23
N ASP A 124 3.40 4.48 -9.53
CA ASP A 124 3.28 4.64 -8.09
C ASP A 124 1.91 5.23 -7.73
N ALA A 125 1.10 4.44 -7.00
CA ALA A 125 -0.24 4.84 -6.60
C ALA A 125 -0.27 5.65 -5.29
N VAL A 126 0.82 5.75 -4.54
CA VAL A 126 0.83 6.36 -3.19
C VAL A 126 0.33 7.80 -3.22
N ALA A 127 0.88 8.62 -4.13
CA ALA A 127 0.45 10.00 -4.31
C ALA A 127 -1.02 10.09 -4.78
N ALA A 128 -1.46 9.16 -5.64
CA ALA A 128 -2.82 9.17 -6.16
C ALA A 128 -3.85 8.77 -5.10
N VAL A 129 -3.54 7.75 -4.30
CA VAL A 129 -4.36 7.24 -3.20
C VAL A 129 -4.48 8.30 -2.11
N SER A 130 -3.39 8.99 -1.75
CA SER A 130 -3.44 10.04 -0.72
C SER A 130 -4.31 11.24 -1.14
N VAL A 131 -4.20 11.69 -2.40
CA VAL A 131 -5.04 12.75 -2.97
C VAL A 131 -6.48 12.28 -3.11
N GLY A 132 -6.67 11.06 -3.61
CA GLY A 132 -7.98 10.45 -3.82
C GLY A 132 -8.78 10.34 -2.53
N ARG A 133 -8.15 9.87 -1.46
CA ARG A 133 -8.77 9.76 -0.13
C ARG A 133 -9.23 11.13 0.39
N ARG A 134 -8.40 12.18 0.22
CA ARG A 134 -8.73 13.55 0.66
C ARG A 134 -9.89 14.18 -0.11
N LEU A 135 -10.10 13.75 -1.36
CA LEU A 135 -11.13 14.29 -2.25
C LEU A 135 -12.36 13.36 -2.36
N GLY A 136 -12.44 12.30 -1.56
CA GLY A 136 -13.58 11.40 -1.55
C GLY A 136 -13.73 10.57 -2.82
N LEU A 137 -12.63 10.05 -3.38
CA LEU A 137 -12.74 9.07 -4.46
C LEU A 137 -13.46 7.80 -3.98
N PRO A 138 -14.35 7.22 -4.81
CA PRO A 138 -15.04 5.98 -4.49
C PRO A 138 -14.09 4.86 -4.04
N GLU A 139 -14.52 4.07 -3.06
CA GLU A 139 -13.80 2.96 -2.44
C GLU A 139 -13.30 1.97 -3.48
N ARG A 140 -14.10 1.70 -4.51
CA ARG A 140 -13.69 0.81 -5.60
C ARG A 140 -12.55 1.39 -6.45
N MET A 141 -12.56 2.69 -6.74
CA MET A 141 -11.44 3.33 -7.44
C MET A 141 -10.18 3.27 -6.58
N MET A 142 -10.32 3.55 -5.28
CA MET A 142 -9.26 3.45 -4.29
C MET A 142 -8.69 2.04 -4.22
N ALA A 143 -9.54 1.01 -4.21
CA ALA A 143 -9.15 -0.39 -4.24
C ALA A 143 -8.39 -0.78 -5.50
N ILE A 144 -8.86 -0.34 -6.68
CA ILE A 144 -8.16 -0.61 -7.95
C ILE A 144 -6.78 0.05 -7.96
N LEU A 145 -6.67 1.32 -7.53
CA LEU A 145 -5.40 2.04 -7.48
C LEU A 145 -4.40 1.40 -6.50
N LYS A 146 -4.84 1.08 -5.27
CA LYS A 146 -4.01 0.37 -4.29
C LYS A 146 -3.59 -1.02 -4.80
N GLY A 147 -4.52 -1.75 -5.40
CA GLY A 147 -4.25 -3.09 -5.91
C GLY A 147 -3.28 -3.10 -7.09
N GLU A 148 -3.39 -2.11 -7.99
CA GLU A 148 -2.47 -1.94 -9.12
C GLU A 148 -1.02 -1.78 -8.63
N SER A 149 -0.77 -0.91 -7.65
CA SER A 149 0.58 -0.68 -7.09
C SER A 149 1.19 -1.89 -6.39
N LEU A 150 0.37 -2.79 -5.83
CA LEU A 150 0.90 -3.99 -5.17
C LEU A 150 1.41 -5.03 -6.17
N VAL A 151 0.91 -5.02 -7.41
CA VAL A 151 1.22 -6.04 -8.42
C VAL A 151 2.20 -5.52 -9.48
N ASN A 152 2.14 -4.21 -9.78
CA ASN A 152 2.92 -3.63 -10.87
C ASN A 152 4.43 -3.63 -10.61
N ASP A 153 4.88 -3.42 -9.38
CA ASP A 153 6.29 -3.38 -9.03
C ASP A 153 6.93 -4.76 -9.25
N ALA A 154 6.21 -5.83 -8.89
CA ALA A 154 6.65 -7.20 -9.17
C ALA A 154 6.81 -7.43 -10.67
N ALA A 155 5.77 -7.12 -11.46
CA ALA A 155 5.81 -7.30 -12.90
C ALA A 155 6.92 -6.46 -13.57
N ALA A 156 7.12 -5.22 -13.12
CA ALA A 156 8.12 -4.32 -13.67
C ALA A 156 9.55 -4.76 -13.33
N LEU A 157 9.81 -5.17 -12.08
CA LEU A 157 11.13 -5.67 -11.68
C LEU A 157 11.47 -6.99 -12.39
N THR A 158 10.51 -7.89 -12.59
CA THR A 158 10.74 -9.08 -13.44
C THR A 158 11.13 -8.70 -14.86
N LEU A 159 10.37 -7.80 -15.48
CA LEU A 159 10.66 -7.34 -16.85
C LEU A 159 12.02 -6.64 -16.93
N PHE A 160 12.38 -5.88 -15.90
CA PHE A 160 13.69 -5.24 -15.78
C PHE A 160 14.80 -6.28 -15.73
N THR A 161 14.70 -7.28 -14.85
CA THR A 161 15.70 -8.35 -14.72
C THR A 161 15.85 -9.13 -16.02
N LEU A 162 14.74 -9.50 -16.67
CA LEU A 162 14.75 -10.19 -17.96
C LEU A 162 15.41 -9.33 -19.07
N ALA A 163 15.06 -8.05 -19.15
CA ALA A 163 15.60 -7.15 -20.16
C ALA A 163 17.09 -6.83 -19.91
N ALA A 164 17.47 -6.64 -18.65
CA ALA A 164 18.86 -6.38 -18.25
C ALA A 164 19.74 -7.59 -18.54
N ALA A 165 19.32 -8.79 -18.15
CA ALA A 165 20.03 -10.05 -18.44
C ALA A 165 20.22 -10.27 -19.94
N ALA A 166 19.20 -9.95 -20.75
CA ALA A 166 19.29 -10.04 -22.21
C ALA A 166 20.34 -9.07 -22.82
N VAL A 167 20.59 -7.92 -22.18
CA VAL A 167 21.62 -6.96 -22.60
C VAL A 167 22.99 -7.33 -22.07
N THR A 168 23.09 -7.75 -20.81
CA THR A 168 24.37 -8.12 -20.19
C THR A 168 24.91 -9.43 -20.71
N GLY A 169 24.06 -10.29 -21.26
CA GLY A 169 24.41 -11.65 -21.66
C GLY A 169 24.47 -12.63 -20.48
N GLU A 170 23.96 -12.23 -19.32
CA GLU A 170 23.84 -13.13 -18.17
C GLU A 170 22.82 -14.23 -18.46
N ARG A 171 23.19 -15.47 -18.14
CA ARG A 171 22.28 -16.61 -18.29
C ARG A 171 21.35 -16.64 -17.10
N ILE A 172 20.05 -16.57 -17.38
CA ILE A 172 19.02 -16.80 -16.39
C ILE A 172 18.87 -18.31 -16.21
N SER A 173 18.68 -18.77 -14.97
CA SER A 173 18.53 -20.20 -14.64
C SER A 173 17.39 -20.90 -15.38
N ILE A 174 16.43 -20.14 -15.93
CA ILE A 174 15.31 -20.64 -16.73
C ILE A 174 15.30 -19.89 -18.07
N ASP A 175 15.59 -20.62 -19.17
CA ASP A 175 15.73 -20.04 -20.51
C ASP A 175 14.43 -19.43 -21.07
N SER A 176 13.26 -19.92 -20.61
CA SER A 176 11.97 -19.41 -21.06
C SER A 176 11.50 -18.25 -20.18
N PRO A 177 11.36 -17.01 -20.70
CA PRO A 177 10.90 -15.86 -19.92
C PRO A 177 9.53 -16.07 -19.27
N ILE A 178 8.65 -16.84 -19.93
CA ILE A 178 7.31 -17.16 -19.42
C ILE A 178 7.39 -18.08 -18.20
N LEU A 179 8.26 -19.10 -18.26
CA LEU A 179 8.46 -20.02 -17.14
C LEU A 179 9.19 -19.33 -15.98
N TYR A 180 10.17 -18.47 -16.28
CA TYR A 180 10.84 -17.65 -15.28
C TYR A 180 9.86 -16.74 -14.55
N PHE A 181 9.02 -16.01 -15.29
CA PHE A 181 7.95 -15.18 -14.72
C PHE A 181 6.99 -15.99 -13.84
N GLY A 182 6.60 -17.18 -14.29
CA GLY A 182 5.75 -18.10 -13.50
C GLY A 182 6.43 -18.58 -12.21
N TYR A 183 7.72 -18.94 -12.29
CA TYR A 183 8.53 -19.32 -11.13
C TYR A 183 8.64 -18.17 -10.13
N GLU A 184 8.90 -16.96 -10.61
CA GLU A 184 9.08 -15.78 -9.76
C GLU A 184 7.81 -15.47 -8.95
N ILE A 185 6.63 -15.59 -9.60
CA ILE A 185 5.32 -15.45 -8.95
C ILE A 185 5.09 -16.54 -7.91
N VAL A 186 5.21 -17.82 -8.31
CA VAL A 186 4.89 -18.95 -7.44
C VAL A 186 5.86 -19.01 -6.26
N GLY A 187 7.14 -18.77 -6.50
CA GLY A 187 8.18 -18.71 -5.48
C GLY A 187 7.95 -17.57 -4.48
N GLY A 188 7.67 -16.35 -4.97
CA GLY A 188 7.42 -15.20 -4.11
C GLY A 188 6.19 -15.42 -3.21
N VAL A 189 5.07 -15.84 -3.81
CA VAL A 189 3.85 -16.19 -3.06
C VAL A 189 4.13 -17.32 -2.06
N GLY A 190 4.86 -18.36 -2.46
CA GLY A 190 5.23 -19.48 -1.58
C GLY A 190 6.02 -19.04 -0.36
N VAL A 191 7.06 -18.23 -0.54
CA VAL A 191 7.89 -17.68 0.56
C VAL A 191 7.04 -16.82 1.49
N GLY A 192 6.21 -15.94 0.94
CA GLY A 192 5.32 -15.09 1.74
C GLY A 192 4.33 -15.89 2.60
N LEU A 193 3.71 -16.93 2.04
CA LEU A 193 2.81 -17.83 2.78
C LEU A 193 3.53 -18.56 3.93
N VAL A 194 4.72 -19.09 3.66
CA VAL A 194 5.53 -19.82 4.65
C VAL A 194 5.93 -18.89 5.79
N LEU A 195 6.49 -17.72 5.48
CA LEU A 195 6.94 -16.76 6.50
C LEU A 195 5.77 -16.20 7.32
N ALA A 196 4.64 -15.86 6.68
CA ALA A 196 3.46 -15.44 7.41
C ALA A 196 2.94 -16.53 8.36
N ARG A 197 2.98 -17.80 7.93
CA ARG A 197 2.60 -18.94 8.79
C ARG A 197 3.54 -19.08 9.98
N ILE A 198 4.85 -18.92 9.77
CA ILE A 198 5.87 -18.94 10.83
C ILE A 198 5.61 -17.81 11.82
N VAL A 199 5.55 -16.57 11.34
CA VAL A 199 5.33 -15.37 12.18
C VAL A 199 4.04 -15.51 12.99
N ARG A 200 2.94 -15.94 12.38
CA ARG A 200 1.69 -16.18 13.12
C ARG A 200 1.85 -17.20 14.25
N THR A 201 2.59 -18.28 14.01
CA THR A 201 2.84 -19.31 15.02
C THR A 201 3.73 -18.80 16.16
N VAL A 202 4.66 -17.91 15.84
CA VAL A 202 5.54 -17.26 16.81
C VAL A 202 4.78 -16.22 17.62
N ARG A 203 3.99 -15.34 16.99
CA ARG A 203 3.12 -14.36 17.65
C ARG A 203 2.18 -15.02 18.66
N ALA A 204 1.58 -16.15 18.32
CA ALA A 204 0.73 -16.92 19.23
C ALA A 204 1.42 -17.42 20.52
N ARG A 205 2.76 -17.35 20.61
CA ARG A 205 3.55 -17.72 21.79
C ARG A 205 4.20 -16.52 22.49
N ILE A 206 4.15 -15.33 21.91
CA ILE A 206 4.69 -14.10 22.49
C ILE A 206 3.55 -13.40 23.23
N THR A 207 3.85 -12.84 24.40
CA THR A 207 2.90 -12.03 25.19
C THR A 207 3.33 -10.57 25.31
N ASP A 208 4.53 -10.23 24.82
CA ASP A 208 5.10 -8.88 24.83
C ASP A 208 4.79 -8.15 23.50
N SER A 209 4.03 -7.06 23.58
CA SER A 209 3.60 -6.28 22.41
C SER A 209 4.76 -5.61 21.66
N ALA A 210 5.86 -5.27 22.35
CA ALA A 210 7.01 -4.66 21.70
C ALA A 210 7.75 -5.69 20.83
N LEU A 211 7.90 -6.93 21.31
CA LEU A 211 8.47 -8.02 20.51
C LEU A 211 7.60 -8.37 19.30
N GLU A 212 6.27 -8.38 19.44
CA GLU A 212 5.36 -8.60 18.31
C GLU A 212 5.47 -7.51 17.25
N THR A 213 5.55 -6.25 17.69
CA THR A 213 5.75 -5.08 16.81
C THR A 213 7.09 -5.20 16.06
N VAL A 214 8.19 -5.49 16.77
CA VAL A 214 9.51 -5.67 16.14
C VAL A 214 9.50 -6.81 15.12
N LEU A 215 8.82 -7.92 15.42
CA LEU A 215 8.66 -9.02 14.46
C LEU A 215 7.91 -8.58 13.21
N GLY A 216 6.88 -7.75 13.36
CA GLY A 216 6.14 -7.14 12.25
C GLY A 216 7.01 -6.21 11.40
N LEU A 217 7.89 -5.44 12.04
CA LEU A 217 8.84 -4.56 11.35
C LEU A 217 9.93 -5.32 10.58
N ILE A 218 10.40 -6.45 11.10
CA ILE A 218 11.47 -7.24 10.48
C ILE A 218 10.95 -8.10 9.32
N LEU A 219 9.71 -8.60 9.42
CA LEU A 219 9.12 -9.49 8.44
C LEU A 219 9.21 -9.02 6.98
N PRO A 220 8.88 -7.77 6.60
CA PRO A 220 8.99 -7.34 5.21
C PRO A 220 10.40 -7.52 4.64
N PHE A 221 11.44 -7.20 5.42
CA PHE A 221 12.82 -7.37 4.99
C PHE A 221 13.16 -8.86 4.80
N VAL A 222 12.80 -9.70 5.78
CA VAL A 222 13.05 -11.14 5.69
C VAL A 222 12.32 -11.76 4.50
N ALA A 223 11.06 -11.38 4.26
CA ALA A 223 10.28 -11.88 3.14
C ALA A 223 10.86 -11.47 1.80
N TYR A 224 11.30 -10.22 1.67
CA TYR A 224 11.93 -9.72 0.47
C TYR A 224 13.23 -10.47 0.16
N PHE A 225 14.19 -10.45 1.10
CA PHE A 225 15.50 -11.05 0.88
C PHE A 225 15.45 -12.57 0.77
N ALA A 226 14.60 -13.26 1.54
CA ALA A 226 14.47 -14.72 1.44
C ALA A 226 13.93 -15.18 0.06
N ALA A 227 13.07 -14.37 -0.57
CA ALA A 227 12.60 -14.65 -1.92
C ALA A 227 13.68 -14.33 -2.97
N GLU A 228 14.42 -13.24 -2.82
CA GLU A 228 15.51 -12.89 -3.74
C GLU A 228 16.65 -13.91 -3.75
N GLU A 229 17.00 -14.50 -2.59
CA GLU A 229 18.01 -15.55 -2.47
C GLU A 229 17.69 -16.80 -3.32
N ILE A 230 16.40 -17.07 -3.55
CA ILE A 230 15.96 -18.16 -4.43
C ILE A 230 15.55 -17.65 -5.82
N HIS A 231 15.91 -16.41 -6.18
CA HIS A 231 15.53 -15.73 -7.42
C HIS A 231 14.02 -15.67 -7.66
N ALA A 232 13.23 -15.55 -6.60
CA ALA A 232 11.79 -15.36 -6.63
C ALA A 232 11.41 -13.90 -6.29
N SER A 233 10.13 -13.55 -6.45
CA SER A 233 9.71 -12.15 -6.37
C SER A 233 9.63 -11.69 -4.92
N GLY A 234 10.61 -10.89 -4.49
CA GLY A 234 10.62 -10.24 -3.17
C GLY A 234 9.38 -9.40 -2.92
N VAL A 235 8.94 -8.64 -3.92
CA VAL A 235 7.70 -7.83 -3.87
C VAL A 235 6.49 -8.71 -3.55
N LEU A 236 6.28 -9.81 -4.29
CA LEU A 236 5.12 -10.68 -4.05
C LEU A 236 5.21 -11.44 -2.73
N ALA A 237 6.41 -11.78 -2.26
CA ALA A 237 6.60 -12.40 -0.95
C ALA A 237 6.15 -11.47 0.18
N VAL A 238 6.56 -10.20 0.12
CA VAL A 238 6.15 -9.17 1.07
C VAL A 238 4.64 -8.91 1.03
N VAL A 239 4.08 -8.72 -0.17
CA VAL A 239 2.65 -8.45 -0.35
C VAL A 239 1.81 -9.65 0.13
N THR A 240 2.23 -10.87 -0.17
CA THR A 240 1.55 -12.09 0.30
C THR A 240 1.60 -12.20 1.81
N ALA A 241 2.77 -11.94 2.42
CA ALA A 241 2.90 -11.97 3.87
C ALA A 241 2.02 -10.91 4.54
N GLY A 242 1.95 -9.70 3.97
CA GLY A 242 1.07 -8.61 4.40
C GLY A 242 -0.41 -9.00 4.34
N PHE A 243 -0.89 -9.56 3.21
CA PHE A 243 -2.29 -10.00 3.12
C PHE A 243 -2.67 -11.09 4.13
N VAL A 244 -1.79 -12.08 4.35
CA VAL A 244 -2.08 -13.19 5.26
C VAL A 244 -2.17 -12.71 6.71
N LEU A 245 -1.29 -11.79 7.11
CA LEU A 245 -1.29 -11.24 8.47
C LEU A 245 -2.38 -10.19 8.65
N GLY A 246 -2.60 -9.31 7.66
CA GLY A 246 -3.66 -8.29 7.70
C GLY A 246 -5.07 -8.88 7.79
N ARG A 247 -5.32 -10.05 7.18
CA ARG A 247 -6.62 -10.74 7.28
C ARG A 247 -6.97 -11.18 8.72
N ASN A 248 -5.96 -11.49 9.53
CA ASN A 248 -6.11 -12.14 10.83
C ASN A 248 -5.81 -11.21 12.01
N ALA A 249 -5.89 -9.88 11.84
CA ALA A 249 -5.64 -8.91 12.90
C ALA A 249 -6.51 -9.12 14.17
N GLY A 250 -7.59 -9.91 14.09
CA GLY A 250 -8.43 -10.28 15.23
C GLY A 250 -7.76 -11.13 16.32
N ASP A 251 -6.69 -11.85 16.00
CA ASP A 251 -6.01 -12.77 16.94
C ASP A 251 -4.95 -12.09 17.81
N GLU A 252 -4.60 -10.83 17.51
CA GLU A 252 -3.53 -10.10 18.20
C GLU A 252 -4.01 -9.43 19.50
N SER A 253 -3.08 -9.02 20.35
CA SER A 253 -3.43 -8.18 21.50
C SER A 253 -3.88 -6.78 21.03
N VAL A 254 -4.81 -6.16 21.74
CA VAL A 254 -5.24 -4.77 21.47
C VAL A 254 -4.06 -3.79 21.50
N SER A 255 -3.16 -3.97 22.46
CA SER A 255 -1.97 -3.13 22.62
C SER A 255 -1.06 -3.22 21.40
N THR A 256 -0.84 -4.43 20.86
CA THR A 256 -0.07 -4.64 19.63
C THR A 256 -0.75 -3.97 18.44
N ARG A 257 -2.07 -4.13 18.26
CA ARG A 257 -2.81 -3.49 17.17
C ARG A 257 -2.71 -1.96 17.20
N ILE A 258 -2.92 -1.35 18.37
CA ILE A 258 -2.83 0.10 18.53
C ILE A 258 -1.41 0.59 18.23
N GLN A 259 -0.39 -0.15 18.69
CA GLN A 259 1.01 0.18 18.44
C GLN A 259 1.36 0.09 16.96
N GLU A 260 1.08 -1.03 16.29
CA GLU A 260 1.36 -1.22 14.87
C GLU A 260 0.66 -0.17 13.99
N ARG A 261 -0.60 0.16 14.30
CA ARG A 261 -1.36 1.23 13.59
C ARG A 261 -0.75 2.61 13.70
N SER A 262 -0.01 2.88 14.78
CA SER A 262 0.68 4.16 14.96
C SER A 262 2.06 4.16 14.29
N VAL A 263 2.71 2.99 14.25
CA VAL A 263 4.07 2.83 13.72
C VAL A 263 4.09 2.86 12.19
N TRP A 264 3.21 2.13 11.51
CA TRP A 264 3.24 2.03 10.04
C TRP A 264 3.06 3.37 9.32
N PRO A 265 2.04 4.20 9.61
CA PRO A 265 1.93 5.52 8.96
C PRO A 265 3.11 6.44 9.23
N THR A 266 3.79 6.27 10.38
CA THR A 266 5.00 7.02 10.71
C THR A 266 6.18 6.57 9.85
N ILE A 267 6.33 5.26 9.66
CA ILE A 267 7.35 4.67 8.77
C ILE A 267 7.10 5.09 7.32
N ASP A 268 5.86 5.00 6.84
CA ASP A 268 5.50 5.40 5.48
C ASP A 268 5.85 6.87 5.24
N LEU A 269 5.46 7.76 6.16
CA LEU A 269 5.81 9.18 6.08
C LEU A 269 7.32 9.41 6.02
N VAL A 270 8.08 8.71 6.86
CA VAL A 270 9.54 8.79 6.92
C VAL A 270 10.17 8.35 5.60
N LEU A 271 9.80 7.17 5.11
CA LEU A 271 10.35 6.59 3.89
C LEU A 271 9.95 7.39 2.65
N GLU A 272 8.68 7.76 2.51
CA GLU A 272 8.20 8.59 1.40
C GLU A 272 8.91 9.96 1.39
N THR A 273 8.99 10.63 2.55
CA THR A 273 9.65 11.94 2.66
C THR A 273 11.11 11.86 2.27
N PHE A 274 11.81 10.83 2.77
CA PHE A 274 13.19 10.58 2.41
C PHE A 274 13.34 10.38 0.90
N VAL A 275 12.50 9.53 0.31
CA VAL A 275 12.66 9.21 -1.10
C VAL A 275 12.33 10.39 -1.98
N PHE A 276 11.23 11.11 -1.77
CA PHE A 276 10.92 12.27 -2.61
C PHE A 276 12.01 13.36 -2.52
N ALA A 277 12.62 13.53 -1.35
CA ALA A 277 13.79 14.39 -1.21
C ALA A 277 15.02 13.84 -1.95
N TYR A 278 15.29 12.54 -1.83
CA TYR A 278 16.38 11.86 -2.55
C TYR A 278 16.23 12.03 -4.06
N ILE A 279 15.03 11.78 -4.59
CA ILE A 279 14.68 11.97 -6.00
C ILE A 279 15.00 13.40 -6.43
N GLY A 280 14.50 14.41 -5.71
CA GLY A 280 14.78 15.81 -6.05
C GLY A 280 16.30 16.09 -6.08
N LEU A 281 17.04 15.63 -5.08
CA LEU A 281 18.49 15.85 -4.99
C LEU A 281 19.31 15.20 -6.10
N GLN A 282 18.77 14.18 -6.79
CA GLN A 282 19.44 13.56 -7.93
C GLN A 282 19.51 14.44 -9.17
N PHE A 283 18.74 15.54 -9.22
CA PHE A 283 18.58 16.29 -10.47
C PHE A 283 19.90 16.81 -11.06
N LYS A 284 20.73 17.47 -10.25
CA LYS A 284 22.06 17.91 -10.70
C LYS A 284 22.96 16.73 -11.08
N SER A 285 22.95 15.64 -10.29
CA SER A 285 23.76 14.44 -10.56
C SER A 285 23.43 13.83 -11.92
N VAL A 286 22.15 13.80 -12.28
CA VAL A 286 21.69 13.32 -13.60
C VAL A 286 22.20 14.23 -14.72
N ILE A 287 22.15 15.55 -14.54
CA ILE A 287 22.69 16.52 -15.52
C ILE A 287 24.20 16.34 -15.70
N ASP A 288 24.93 16.19 -14.59
CA ASP A 288 26.38 16.00 -14.61
C ASP A 288 26.74 14.68 -15.31
N THR A 289 26.03 13.58 -15.00
CA THR A 289 26.24 12.27 -15.64
C THR A 289 26.09 12.34 -17.16
N VAL A 290 25.03 13.01 -17.65
CA VAL A 290 24.81 13.17 -19.09
C VAL A 290 25.90 14.03 -19.74
N ARG A 291 26.38 15.06 -19.02
CA ARG A 291 27.47 15.92 -19.50
C ARG A 291 28.79 15.16 -19.54
N ASP A 292 29.07 14.33 -18.54
CA ASP A 292 30.29 13.54 -18.42
C ASP A 292 30.35 12.43 -19.49
N ASP A 293 29.19 11.88 -19.88
CA ASP A 293 29.05 10.97 -21.03
C ASP A 293 29.28 11.66 -22.39
N GLY A 294 29.53 12.98 -22.41
CA GLY A 294 29.78 13.76 -23.62
C GLY A 294 28.52 14.04 -24.45
N LEU A 295 27.34 13.77 -23.89
CA LEU A 295 26.07 13.92 -24.59
C LEU A 295 25.50 15.35 -24.42
N PRO A 296 24.85 15.90 -25.46
CA PRO A 296 24.19 17.18 -25.34
C PRO A 296 22.96 17.07 -24.41
N VAL A 297 23.08 17.62 -23.19
CA VAL A 297 22.07 17.56 -22.13
C VAL A 297 20.65 17.88 -22.63
N HIS A 298 20.50 18.93 -23.44
CA HIS A 298 19.21 19.34 -23.98
C HIS A 298 18.56 18.30 -24.90
N HIS A 299 19.33 17.50 -25.65
CA HIS A 299 18.80 16.41 -26.45
C HIS A 299 18.29 15.27 -25.58
N VAL A 300 19.07 14.87 -24.56
CA VAL A 300 18.70 13.78 -23.65
C VAL A 300 17.43 14.11 -22.86
N PHE A 301 17.31 15.34 -22.35
CA PHE A 301 16.05 15.79 -21.75
C PHE A 301 14.91 15.89 -22.77
N GLY A 302 15.20 16.25 -24.02
CA GLY A 302 14.23 16.17 -25.12
C GLY A 302 13.67 14.76 -25.33
N TYR A 303 14.52 13.74 -25.33
CA TYR A 303 14.10 12.33 -25.33
C TYR A 303 13.27 12.00 -24.09
N GLY A 304 13.71 12.49 -22.92
CA GLY A 304 12.98 12.39 -21.66
C GLY A 304 11.54 12.90 -21.76
N PHE A 305 11.35 14.10 -22.30
CA PHE A 305 10.02 14.71 -22.47
C PHE A 305 9.17 13.98 -23.52
N ALA A 306 9.77 13.47 -24.59
CA ALA A 306 9.05 12.67 -25.59
C ALA A 306 8.57 11.34 -25.01
N VAL A 307 9.41 10.64 -24.24
CA VAL A 307 9.02 9.41 -23.53
C VAL A 307 7.98 9.72 -22.47
N LEU A 308 8.12 10.81 -21.72
CA LEU A 308 7.11 11.28 -20.76
C LEU A 308 5.75 11.48 -21.42
N ALA A 309 5.70 12.15 -22.58
CA ALA A 309 4.46 12.35 -23.32
C ALA A 309 3.83 11.00 -23.74
N LEU A 310 4.63 10.06 -24.25
CA LEU A 310 4.15 8.72 -24.59
C LEU A 310 3.57 8.01 -23.36
N VAL A 311 4.30 8.04 -22.24
CA VAL A 311 3.93 7.42 -20.97
C VAL A 311 2.64 8.00 -20.38
N ILE A 312 2.41 9.30 -20.54
CA ILE A 312 1.16 9.96 -20.15
C ILE A 312 0.00 9.55 -21.06
N VAL A 313 0.21 9.46 -22.38
CA VAL A 313 -0.86 9.19 -23.36
C VAL A 313 -1.25 7.71 -23.41
N ILE A 314 -0.29 6.80 -23.25
CA ILE A 314 -0.51 5.37 -23.42
C ILE A 314 -1.51 4.80 -22.41
N ARG A 315 -1.55 5.35 -21.19
CA ARG A 315 -2.43 4.86 -20.11
C ARG A 315 -3.90 5.16 -20.38
N PRO A 316 -4.32 6.41 -20.65
CA PRO A 316 -5.66 6.70 -21.16
C PRO A 316 -5.98 5.89 -22.42
N ALA A 317 -5.08 5.86 -23.42
CA ALA A 317 -5.32 5.17 -24.67
C ALA A 317 -5.63 3.68 -24.45
N TRP A 318 -4.85 2.98 -23.63
CA TRP A 318 -5.06 1.57 -23.32
C TRP A 318 -6.37 1.31 -22.57
N ILE A 319 -6.69 2.14 -21.56
CA ILE A 319 -7.93 1.98 -20.77
C ILE A 319 -9.15 2.20 -21.66
N PHE A 320 -9.19 3.29 -22.44
CA PHE A 320 -10.31 3.59 -23.32
C PHE A 320 -10.42 2.62 -24.50
N LEU A 321 -9.31 2.10 -25.03
CA LEU A 321 -9.33 1.04 -26.04
C LEU A 321 -9.99 -0.24 -25.49
N ASN A 322 -9.67 -0.63 -24.25
CA ASN A 322 -10.27 -1.79 -23.61
C ASN A 322 -11.75 -1.61 -23.31
N VAL A 323 -12.17 -0.41 -22.88
CA VAL A 323 -13.59 -0.06 -22.70
C VAL A 323 -14.34 -0.10 -24.04
N GLY A 324 -13.77 0.47 -25.10
CA GLY A 324 -14.35 0.46 -26.44
C GLY A 324 -14.51 -0.96 -27.01
N ARG A 325 -13.47 -1.80 -26.87
CA ARG A 325 -13.50 -3.20 -27.32
C ARG A 325 -14.59 -4.01 -26.62
N ARG A 326 -14.82 -3.77 -25.33
CA ARG A 326 -15.90 -4.42 -24.56
C ARG A 326 -17.28 -4.04 -25.08
N ARG A 327 -17.51 -2.75 -25.32
CA ARG A 327 -18.79 -2.25 -25.88
C ARG A 327 -19.05 -2.75 -27.30
N ALA A 328 -18.01 -2.93 -28.11
CA ALA A 328 -18.13 -3.40 -29.49
C ALA A 328 -18.35 -4.92 -29.65
N MET A 329 -18.14 -5.73 -28.59
CA MET A 329 -18.28 -7.20 -28.64
C MET A 329 -19.36 -7.74 -27.67
N PRO A 330 -20.65 -7.36 -27.83
CA PRO A 330 -21.73 -7.82 -26.94
C PRO A 330 -21.94 -9.34 -26.97
N ARG A 331 -21.62 -10.00 -28.10
CA ARG A 331 -21.82 -11.44 -28.30
C ARG A 331 -20.91 -12.34 -27.43
N LEU A 332 -19.73 -11.86 -27.03
CA LEU A 332 -18.87 -12.60 -26.09
C LEU A 332 -19.24 -12.36 -24.62
N ALA A 333 -19.84 -11.21 -24.30
CA ALA A 333 -20.32 -10.90 -22.96
C ALA A 333 -21.54 -11.75 -22.60
N ALA A 334 -22.50 -11.90 -23.54
CA ALA A 334 -23.69 -12.73 -23.34
C ALA A 334 -23.38 -14.23 -23.16
N ARG A 335 -22.34 -14.76 -23.81
CA ARG A 335 -21.94 -16.19 -23.69
C ARG A 335 -21.21 -16.53 -22.40
N ARG A 336 -20.64 -15.54 -21.69
CA ARG A 336 -19.85 -15.79 -20.47
C ARG A 336 -20.68 -15.84 -19.18
N GLY A 337 -22.01 -15.75 -19.27
CA GLY A 337 -22.87 -15.82 -18.09
C GLY A 337 -22.51 -14.78 -17.03
N THR A 338 -21.92 -13.63 -17.43
CA THR A 338 -21.61 -12.52 -16.52
C THR A 338 -22.91 -11.77 -16.20
N SER A 339 -23.84 -12.50 -15.56
CA SER A 339 -25.06 -11.97 -14.99
C SER A 339 -24.79 -11.62 -13.53
N ARG A 340 -24.08 -10.52 -13.36
CA ARG A 340 -24.18 -9.60 -12.23
C ARG A 340 -23.44 -8.36 -12.68
N ALA A 341 -24.05 -7.21 -12.49
CA ALA A 341 -23.44 -5.92 -12.68
C ALA A 341 -22.09 -5.88 -11.93
N GLU A 342 -20.99 -6.26 -12.59
CA GLU A 342 -19.71 -5.64 -12.32
C GLU A 342 -19.93 -4.19 -12.77
N GLU A 343 -20.43 -3.32 -11.88
CA GLU A 343 -20.72 -1.91 -12.20
C GLU A 343 -19.52 -1.37 -12.98
N GLU A 344 -19.66 -1.18 -14.28
CA GLU A 344 -18.52 -0.76 -15.06
C GLU A 344 -18.16 0.64 -14.60
N LEU A 345 -16.88 0.87 -14.30
CA LEU A 345 -16.41 2.21 -13.96
C LEU A 345 -16.93 3.18 -15.03
N THR A 346 -17.52 4.28 -14.60
CA THR A 346 -17.99 5.30 -15.53
C THR A 346 -16.81 5.84 -16.34
N TRP A 347 -17.08 6.46 -17.49
CA TRP A 347 -16.00 7.03 -18.30
C TRP A 347 -15.20 8.09 -17.52
N ARG A 348 -15.85 8.81 -16.60
CA ARG A 348 -15.21 9.78 -15.68
C ARG A 348 -14.26 9.09 -14.70
N GLN A 349 -14.71 8.00 -14.07
CA GLN A 349 -13.88 7.20 -13.16
C GLN A 349 -12.69 6.56 -13.90
N ASN A 350 -12.91 6.03 -15.11
CA ASN A 350 -11.82 5.50 -15.95
C ASN A 350 -10.80 6.59 -16.32
N LEU A 351 -11.26 7.82 -16.61
CA LEU A 351 -10.36 8.93 -16.91
C LEU A 351 -9.49 9.28 -15.70
N VAL A 352 -10.09 9.39 -14.50
CA VAL A 352 -9.34 9.64 -13.26
C VAL A 352 -8.33 8.54 -12.97
N ILE A 353 -8.72 7.25 -13.07
CA ILE A 353 -7.80 6.12 -12.88
C ILE A 353 -6.68 6.14 -13.93
N SER A 354 -6.98 6.53 -15.17
CA SER A 354 -5.96 6.65 -16.21
C SER A 354 -4.96 7.78 -15.94
N TRP A 355 -5.40 8.85 -15.28
CA TRP A 355 -4.57 10.01 -14.95
C TRP A 355 -3.77 9.85 -13.66
N ALA A 356 -4.20 8.94 -12.78
CA ALA A 356 -3.58 8.66 -11.48
C ALA A 356 -2.23 7.91 -11.55
N GLY A 357 -1.69 7.63 -12.74
CA GLY A 357 -0.49 6.82 -12.93
C GLY A 357 0.83 7.59 -12.80
N MET A 358 1.11 8.22 -11.66
CA MET A 358 2.39 8.89 -11.40
C MET A 358 3.52 7.87 -11.34
N ARG A 359 4.77 8.20 -11.73
CA ARG A 359 5.93 7.31 -11.55
C ARG A 359 6.70 7.75 -10.31
N GLY A 360 7.21 6.79 -9.56
CA GLY A 360 7.74 7.04 -8.23
C GLY A 360 9.14 6.50 -8.02
N VAL A 361 9.37 6.09 -6.77
CA VAL A 361 10.63 5.61 -6.23
C VAL A 361 11.21 4.46 -7.04
N VAL A 362 10.37 3.47 -7.33
CA VAL A 362 10.78 2.21 -7.96
C VAL A 362 11.38 2.46 -9.35
N THR A 363 10.84 3.41 -10.11
CA THR A 363 11.41 3.83 -11.40
C THR A 363 12.84 4.33 -11.25
N LEU A 364 13.12 5.17 -10.26
CA LEU A 364 14.47 5.72 -10.07
C LEU A 364 15.44 4.70 -9.50
N ALA A 365 14.96 3.85 -8.59
CA ALA A 365 15.71 2.75 -8.02
C ALA A 365 16.15 1.76 -9.12
N ALA A 366 15.21 1.33 -9.97
CA ALA A 366 15.47 0.43 -11.08
C ALA A 366 16.38 1.08 -12.14
N ALA A 367 16.22 2.37 -12.43
CA ALA A 367 17.12 3.11 -13.33
C ALA A 367 18.56 3.16 -12.81
N ALA A 368 18.73 3.35 -11.50
CA ALA A 368 20.04 3.33 -10.87
C ALA A 368 20.63 1.90 -10.84
N GLY A 369 19.75 0.88 -10.72
CA GLY A 369 20.07 -0.55 -10.75
C GLY A 369 20.50 -1.09 -12.10
N VAL A 370 20.46 -0.30 -13.17
CA VAL A 370 21.00 -0.70 -14.48
C VAL A 370 22.48 -1.07 -14.33
N PRO A 371 22.89 -2.29 -14.75
CA PRO A 371 24.26 -2.77 -14.60
C PRO A 371 25.30 -1.79 -15.17
N LEU A 372 26.49 -1.77 -14.58
CA LEU A 372 27.59 -0.91 -15.05
C LEU A 372 28.22 -1.43 -16.35
N ALA A 373 28.32 -2.75 -16.48
CA ALA A 373 28.97 -3.41 -17.59
C ALA A 373 28.23 -4.71 -17.94
N THR A 374 28.46 -5.19 -19.16
CA THR A 374 28.03 -6.51 -19.64
C THR A 374 28.97 -7.60 -19.14
N VAL A 375 28.59 -8.87 -19.30
CA VAL A 375 29.45 -10.03 -18.98
C VAL A 375 30.77 -10.01 -19.78
N SER A 376 30.76 -9.39 -20.96
CA SER A 376 31.95 -9.19 -21.80
C SER A 376 32.91 -8.12 -21.28
N GLY A 377 32.52 -7.34 -20.25
CA GLY A 377 33.29 -6.24 -19.68
C GLY A 377 33.05 -4.88 -20.33
N ASP A 378 32.26 -4.83 -21.41
CA ASP A 378 31.90 -3.59 -22.08
C ASP A 378 30.91 -2.77 -21.24
N PRO A 379 30.99 -1.41 -21.25
CA PRO A 379 30.03 -0.55 -20.56
C PRO A 379 28.59 -0.83 -21.00
N PHE A 380 27.64 -0.73 -20.07
CA PHE A 380 26.23 -0.91 -20.40
C PHE A 380 25.76 0.18 -21.39
N PRO A 381 25.13 -0.19 -22.51
CA PRO A 381 24.76 0.76 -23.56
C PRO A 381 23.74 1.79 -23.07
N GLY A 382 24.12 3.08 -23.14
CA GLY A 382 23.22 4.20 -22.86
C GLY A 382 22.73 4.32 -21.41
N ARG A 383 23.47 3.77 -20.42
CA ARG A 383 23.08 3.80 -19.00
C ARG A 383 22.73 5.21 -18.49
N GLY A 384 23.57 6.20 -18.76
CA GLY A 384 23.31 7.60 -18.35
C GLY A 384 22.05 8.18 -19.00
N VAL A 385 21.77 7.82 -20.25
CA VAL A 385 20.54 8.20 -20.97
C VAL A 385 19.32 7.55 -20.33
N ILE A 386 19.38 6.26 -19.97
CA ILE A 386 18.30 5.57 -19.27
C ILE A 386 17.98 6.26 -17.95
N GLN A 387 19.00 6.60 -17.16
CA GLN A 387 18.84 7.29 -15.87
C GLN A 387 18.22 8.68 -16.05
N ALA A 388 18.67 9.45 -17.04
CA ALA A 388 18.14 10.78 -17.31
C ALA A 388 16.70 10.77 -17.83
N VAL A 389 16.37 9.83 -18.71
CA VAL A 389 15.00 9.67 -19.21
C VAL A 389 14.08 9.17 -18.09
N ALA A 390 14.49 8.16 -17.32
CA ALA A 390 13.72 7.65 -16.18
C ALA A 390 13.47 8.74 -15.13
N PHE A 391 14.49 9.57 -14.85
CA PHE A 391 14.34 10.74 -13.98
C PHE A 391 13.32 11.74 -14.53
N THR A 392 13.43 12.09 -15.81
CA THR A 392 12.50 13.02 -16.47
C THR A 392 11.07 12.49 -16.44
N VAL A 393 10.87 11.19 -16.64
CA VAL A 393 9.55 10.56 -16.58
C VAL A 393 9.00 10.52 -15.15
N ALA A 394 9.81 10.10 -14.16
CA ALA A 394 9.41 10.04 -12.76
C ALA A 394 9.01 11.42 -12.22
N VAL A 395 9.92 12.40 -12.33
CA VAL A 395 9.68 13.76 -11.86
C VAL A 395 8.60 14.45 -12.69
N GLY A 396 8.61 14.27 -14.02
CA GLY A 396 7.63 14.89 -14.92
C GLY A 396 6.21 14.39 -14.68
N THR A 397 6.00 13.08 -14.55
CA THR A 397 4.67 12.54 -14.24
C THR A 397 4.20 12.97 -12.86
N LEU A 398 5.07 12.96 -11.85
CA LEU A 398 4.74 13.45 -10.52
C LEU A 398 4.32 14.93 -10.55
N LEU A 399 5.12 15.81 -11.17
CA LEU A 399 4.82 17.25 -11.24
C LEU A 399 3.58 17.56 -12.06
N ILE A 400 3.40 16.93 -13.23
CA ILE A 400 2.26 17.20 -14.12
C ILE A 400 1.00 16.52 -13.59
N GLN A 401 1.01 15.21 -13.38
CA GLN A 401 -0.19 14.47 -12.97
C GLN A 401 -0.53 14.72 -11.49
N GLY A 402 0.45 14.81 -10.60
CA GLY A 402 0.20 15.09 -9.18
C GLY A 402 -0.45 16.45 -8.95
N SER A 403 -0.01 17.49 -9.66
CA SER A 403 -0.62 18.83 -9.55
C SER A 403 -2.00 18.94 -10.22
N THR A 404 -2.25 18.21 -11.31
CA THR A 404 -3.50 18.29 -12.08
C THR A 404 -4.57 17.29 -11.65
N LEU A 405 -4.21 16.18 -11.00
CA LEU A 405 -5.15 15.16 -10.54
C LEU A 405 -6.21 15.70 -9.57
N PRO A 406 -5.90 16.53 -8.54
CA PRO A 406 -6.91 17.12 -7.67
C PRO A 406 -7.97 17.93 -8.43
N MET A 407 -7.53 18.71 -9.42
CA MET A 407 -8.43 19.50 -10.27
C MET A 407 -9.32 18.58 -11.10
N LEU A 408 -8.74 17.54 -11.73
CA LEU A 408 -9.48 16.58 -12.54
C LEU A 408 -10.57 15.86 -11.73
N ILE A 409 -10.26 15.44 -10.49
CA ILE A 409 -11.22 14.79 -9.59
C ILE A 409 -12.40 15.73 -9.27
N ARG A 410 -12.12 16.98 -8.92
CA ARG A 410 -13.15 17.98 -8.58
C ARG A 410 -14.04 18.33 -9.77
N VAL A 411 -13.45 18.46 -10.97
CA VAL A 411 -14.18 18.85 -12.18
C VAL A 411 -15.09 17.73 -12.68
N LEU A 412 -14.65 16.47 -12.57
CA LEU A 412 -15.41 15.34 -13.08
C LEU A 412 -16.49 14.85 -12.11
N ASP A 413 -16.44 15.26 -10.84
CA ASP A 413 -17.40 14.89 -9.80
C ASP A 413 -17.69 13.37 -9.84
N VAL A 414 -16.64 12.59 -9.56
CA VAL A 414 -16.66 11.12 -9.65
C VAL A 414 -17.19 10.44 -8.38
N ALA A 415 -17.69 11.22 -7.43
CA ALA A 415 -18.33 10.70 -6.23
C ALA A 415 -19.54 9.84 -6.61
N ASP A 416 -19.70 8.72 -5.91
CA ASP A 416 -20.84 7.82 -6.11
C ASP A 416 -21.94 8.19 -5.09
N PRO A 417 -23.08 8.75 -5.53
CA PRO A 417 -24.12 9.22 -4.61
C PRO A 417 -24.77 8.08 -3.80
N ASP A 418 -24.68 6.84 -4.28
CA ASP A 418 -25.26 5.67 -3.60
C ASP A 418 -24.24 4.95 -2.69
N GLU A 419 -22.98 5.38 -2.70
CA GLU A 419 -21.91 4.83 -1.85
C GLU A 419 -22.14 5.13 -0.38
N GLU A 420 -22.52 6.36 -0.04
CA GLU A 420 -22.85 6.73 1.34
C GLU A 420 -24.03 5.88 1.88
N LEU A 421 -25.02 5.64 1.03
CA LEU A 421 -26.16 4.77 1.39
C LEU A 421 -25.70 3.32 1.63
N ARG A 422 -24.86 2.76 0.75
CA ARG A 422 -24.31 1.41 0.93
C ARG A 422 -23.45 1.29 2.19
N ASN A 423 -22.62 2.29 2.46
CA ASN A 423 -21.80 2.34 3.67
C ASN A 423 -22.64 2.43 4.94
N SER A 424 -23.71 3.23 4.94
CA SER A 424 -24.64 3.30 6.07
C SER A 424 -25.32 1.95 6.34
N GLN A 425 -25.78 1.25 5.30
CA GLN A 425 -26.37 -0.09 5.40
C GLN A 425 -25.39 -1.14 5.96
N GLN A 426 -24.14 -1.11 5.51
CA GLN A 426 -23.08 -2.01 6.02
C GLN A 426 -22.77 -1.72 7.49
N ILE A 427 -22.68 -0.46 7.89
CA ILE A 427 -22.47 -0.07 9.30
C ILE A 427 -23.64 -0.54 10.17
N ASP A 428 -24.88 -0.38 9.71
CA ASP A 428 -26.07 -0.81 10.44
C ASP A 428 -26.12 -2.33 10.60
N LEU A 429 -25.81 -3.08 9.53
CA LEU A 429 -25.68 -4.53 9.58
C LEU A 429 -24.62 -4.97 10.61
N ALA A 430 -23.45 -4.32 10.58
CA ALA A 430 -22.36 -4.60 11.50
C ALA A 430 -22.74 -4.32 12.97
N ARG A 431 -23.47 -3.23 13.23
CA ARG A 431 -24.04 -2.93 14.56
C ARG A 431 -25.06 -3.97 15.00
N GLN A 432 -25.90 -4.48 14.09
CA GLN A 432 -26.85 -5.55 14.39
C GLN A 432 -26.14 -6.85 14.77
N ILE A 433 -25.11 -7.24 14.00
CA ILE A 433 -24.27 -8.43 14.30
C ILE A 433 -23.63 -8.27 15.68
N SER A 434 -23.05 -7.10 15.96
CA SER A 434 -22.44 -6.79 17.26
C SER A 434 -23.45 -6.86 18.41
N LYS A 435 -24.66 -6.34 18.21
CA LYS A 435 -25.73 -6.40 19.21
C LYS A 435 -26.13 -7.85 19.51
N GLN A 436 -26.38 -8.64 18.47
CA GLN A 436 -26.76 -10.05 18.62
C GLN A 436 -25.68 -10.87 19.32
N ALA A 437 -24.41 -10.64 18.98
CA ALA A 437 -23.28 -11.32 19.63
C ALA A 437 -23.20 -10.98 21.14
N ALA A 438 -23.38 -9.72 21.50
CA ALA A 438 -23.44 -9.31 22.90
C ALA A 438 -24.62 -9.93 23.65
N GLU A 439 -25.81 -9.92 23.06
CA GLU A 439 -27.01 -10.49 23.67
C GLU A 439 -26.87 -11.99 23.93
N ARG A 440 -26.19 -12.74 23.06
CA ARG A 440 -25.88 -14.16 23.28
C ARG A 440 -25.03 -14.37 24.54
N VAL A 441 -23.91 -13.65 24.66
CA VAL A 441 -23.02 -13.75 25.85
C VAL A 441 -23.74 -13.36 27.13
N LEU A 442 -24.54 -12.29 27.09
CA LEU A 442 -25.32 -11.84 28.25
C LEU A 442 -26.41 -12.85 28.63
N ALA A 443 -27.05 -13.50 27.66
CA ALA A 443 -28.03 -14.55 27.90
C ALA A 443 -27.38 -15.82 28.50
N ASP A 444 -26.19 -16.18 28.04
CA ASP A 444 -25.44 -17.33 28.57
C ASP A 444 -24.99 -17.09 30.02
N MET A 445 -24.55 -15.88 30.37
CA MET A 445 -24.25 -15.48 31.75
C MET A 445 -25.47 -15.58 32.69
N LEU A 446 -26.68 -15.33 32.19
CA LEU A 446 -27.92 -15.50 32.97
C LEU A 446 -28.31 -16.98 33.15
N ARG A 447 -27.95 -17.85 32.19
CA ARG A 447 -28.28 -19.28 32.23
C ARG A 447 -27.32 -20.07 33.11
N ASP A 448 -26.03 -19.73 33.06
CA ASP A 448 -24.97 -20.41 33.80
C ASP A 448 -24.06 -19.39 34.52
N PRO A 449 -24.56 -18.77 35.61
CA PRO A 449 -23.79 -17.79 36.35
C PRO A 449 -22.64 -18.46 37.12
N PRO A 450 -21.47 -17.79 37.23
CA PRO A 450 -20.38 -18.27 38.08
C PRO A 450 -20.86 -18.53 39.50
N ALA A 451 -20.49 -19.67 40.10
CA ALA A 451 -20.89 -20.05 41.47
C ALA A 451 -20.52 -19.02 42.56
N ALA A 452 -19.65 -18.05 42.24
CA ALA A 452 -19.24 -16.96 43.11
C ALA A 452 -20.22 -15.75 43.13
N LEU A 453 -21.22 -15.72 42.24
CA LEU A 453 -22.22 -14.65 42.14
C LEU A 453 -23.57 -15.11 42.70
N ARG A 454 -24.30 -14.21 43.36
CA ARG A 454 -25.69 -14.44 43.78
C ARG A 454 -26.66 -13.96 42.70
N ASP A 455 -27.84 -14.59 42.57
CA ASP A 455 -28.84 -14.27 41.54
C ASP A 455 -29.14 -12.76 41.35
N PRO A 456 -29.30 -11.93 42.42
CA PRO A 456 -29.54 -10.50 42.24
C PRO A 456 -28.34 -9.75 41.65
N GLU A 457 -27.13 -10.21 41.97
CA GLU A 457 -25.87 -9.60 41.52
C GLU A 457 -25.60 -9.92 40.04
N VAL A 458 -26.01 -11.11 39.57
CA VAL A 458 -25.94 -11.49 38.15
C VAL A 458 -26.82 -10.59 37.30
N GLY A 459 -28.07 -10.36 37.72
CA GLY A 459 -29.00 -9.50 37.00
C GLY A 459 -28.51 -8.05 36.91
N GLU A 460 -28.03 -7.49 38.03
CA GLU A 460 -27.48 -6.12 38.05
C GLU A 460 -26.24 -6.00 37.15
N LEU A 461 -25.35 -6.99 37.18
CA LEU A 461 -24.15 -7.05 36.36
C LEU A 461 -24.48 -7.07 34.86
N VAL A 462 -25.41 -7.95 34.47
CA VAL A 462 -25.85 -8.11 33.08
C VAL A 462 -26.52 -6.83 32.56
N GLU A 463 -27.41 -6.21 33.33
CA GLU A 463 -28.04 -4.94 32.93
C GLU A 463 -27.03 -3.80 32.83
N ARG A 464 -26.00 -3.79 33.67
CA ARG A 464 -24.93 -2.79 33.60
C ARG A 464 -24.12 -2.94 32.31
N VAL A 465 -23.73 -4.16 31.95
CA VAL A 465 -23.00 -4.43 30.70
C VAL A 465 -23.90 -4.19 29.48
N ARG A 466 -25.19 -4.54 29.56
CA ARG A 466 -26.17 -4.27 28.49
C ARG A 466 -26.33 -2.79 28.22
N ARG A 467 -26.56 -1.96 29.24
CA ARG A 467 -26.68 -0.51 29.11
C ARG A 467 -25.41 0.11 28.52
N SER A 468 -24.24 -0.30 29.03
CA SER A 468 -22.95 0.10 28.49
C SER A 468 -22.81 -0.24 26.99
N THR A 469 -23.21 -1.46 26.60
CA THR A 469 -23.15 -1.92 25.20
C THR A 469 -24.14 -1.17 24.31
N GLN A 470 -25.35 -0.90 24.78
CA GLN A 470 -26.39 -0.19 24.02
C GLN A 470 -26.04 1.28 23.81
N ALA A 471 -25.60 1.98 24.86
CA ALA A 471 -25.16 3.38 24.75
C ALA A 471 -24.05 3.53 23.71
N ARG A 472 -23.09 2.59 23.71
CA ARG A 472 -22.02 2.53 22.71
C ARG A 472 -22.55 2.37 21.28
N LEU A 473 -23.46 1.43 21.04
CA LEU A 473 -24.00 1.18 19.70
C LEU A 473 -24.89 2.34 19.19
N ALA A 474 -25.46 3.14 20.09
CA ALA A 474 -26.28 4.31 19.75
C ALA A 474 -25.45 5.57 19.44
N ALA A 475 -24.11 5.54 19.57
CA ALA A 475 -23.23 6.71 19.47
C ALA A 475 -23.62 7.86 20.43
N GLU A 476 -24.30 7.53 21.53
CA GLU A 476 -24.63 8.47 22.59
C GLU A 476 -23.51 8.44 23.64
N HIS A 477 -22.90 9.60 23.91
CA HIS A 477 -21.94 9.73 25.01
C HIS A 477 -22.66 9.44 26.33
N ALA A 478 -22.37 8.29 26.92
CA ALA A 478 -22.69 8.01 28.31
C ALA A 478 -21.60 8.65 29.18
N ASP A 479 -21.87 9.90 29.58
CA ASP A 479 -21.24 10.45 30.78
C ASP A 479 -21.85 9.78 32.01
N ASP A 480 -21.03 9.79 33.05
CA ASP A 480 -21.38 9.46 34.43
C ASP A 480 -21.34 7.98 34.86
N LEU A 481 -20.65 7.77 35.98
CA LEU A 481 -20.92 6.79 37.04
C LEU A 481 -19.80 6.89 38.08
N GLY A 482 -20.05 7.73 39.09
CA GLY A 482 -19.27 7.80 40.34
C GLY A 482 -19.64 6.73 41.39
N GLU A 483 -18.62 6.42 42.21
CA GLU A 483 -18.55 5.92 43.61
C GLU A 483 -19.14 4.56 44.06
N HIS A 484 -18.25 3.64 44.52
CA HIS A 484 -18.19 3.08 45.90
C HIS A 484 -17.09 2.01 46.09
N GLU A 485 -16.06 2.26 46.91
CA GLU A 485 -14.69 1.75 46.68
C GLU A 485 -14.34 0.29 47.09
N ALA A 486 -15.18 -0.45 47.82
CA ALA A 486 -14.81 -1.81 48.29
C ALA A 486 -15.66 -2.97 47.72
N LYS A 487 -16.98 -2.76 47.48
CA LYS A 487 -17.86 -3.73 46.80
C LYS A 487 -17.66 -3.71 45.27
N VAL A 488 -17.15 -2.58 44.75
CA VAL A 488 -16.86 -2.32 43.33
C VAL A 488 -15.64 -3.08 42.82
N LEU A 489 -14.65 -3.45 43.64
CA LEU A 489 -13.47 -4.19 43.14
C LEU A 489 -13.82 -5.61 42.66
N ARG A 490 -14.70 -6.33 43.39
CA ARG A 490 -15.11 -7.71 43.05
C ARG A 490 -16.14 -7.75 41.92
N LEU A 491 -17.19 -6.93 42.02
CA LEU A 491 -18.18 -6.75 40.95
C LEU A 491 -17.57 -6.09 39.70
N GLY A 492 -16.58 -5.20 39.88
CA GLY A 492 -15.84 -4.55 38.80
C GLY A 492 -14.93 -5.50 38.05
N ALA A 493 -14.26 -6.43 38.75
CA ALA A 493 -13.48 -7.48 38.09
C ALA A 493 -14.38 -8.41 37.24
N GLN A 494 -15.55 -8.80 37.75
CA GLN A 494 -16.51 -9.62 37.01
C GLN A 494 -17.19 -8.83 35.88
N PHE A 495 -17.47 -7.54 36.07
CA PHE A 495 -17.94 -6.63 35.03
C PHE A 495 -16.93 -6.52 33.90
N ASN A 496 -15.65 -6.34 34.23
CA ASN A 496 -14.58 -6.27 33.23
C ASN A 496 -14.43 -7.59 32.48
N ARG A 497 -14.52 -8.74 33.16
CA ARG A 497 -14.51 -10.05 32.49
C ARG A 497 -15.68 -10.21 31.53
N LEU A 498 -16.92 -10.02 32.00
CA LEU A 498 -18.11 -10.13 31.17
C LEU A 498 -18.09 -9.16 29.99
N ARG A 499 -17.62 -7.93 30.21
CA ARG A 499 -17.42 -6.95 29.13
C ARG A 499 -16.40 -7.42 28.11
N ASN A 500 -15.25 -7.96 28.55
CA ASN A 500 -14.24 -8.49 27.64
C ASN A 500 -14.76 -9.70 26.86
N ASP A 501 -15.56 -10.56 27.49
CA ASP A 501 -16.22 -11.69 26.83
C ASP A 501 -17.21 -11.21 25.76
N VAL A 502 -18.00 -10.17 26.05
CA VAL A 502 -18.88 -9.50 25.08
C VAL A 502 -18.07 -8.90 23.91
N LEU A 503 -16.99 -8.15 24.19
CA LEU A 503 -16.14 -7.56 23.17
C LEU A 503 -15.50 -8.63 22.27
N LYS A 504 -15.02 -9.72 22.87
CA LYS A 504 -14.44 -10.85 22.15
C LYS A 504 -15.46 -11.54 21.25
N ALA A 505 -16.67 -11.79 21.75
CA ALA A 505 -17.74 -12.39 20.95
C ALA A 505 -18.18 -11.49 19.78
N GLN A 506 -18.27 -10.19 20.00
CA GLN A 506 -18.55 -9.22 18.94
C GLN A 506 -17.48 -9.22 17.86
N ARG A 507 -16.20 -9.20 18.26
CA ARG A 507 -15.06 -9.30 17.34
C ARG A 507 -15.15 -10.58 16.50
N THR A 508 -15.36 -11.74 17.13
CA THR A 508 -15.51 -13.02 16.41
C THR A 508 -16.67 -12.99 15.42
N ALA A 509 -17.85 -12.52 15.83
CA ALA A 509 -19.03 -12.48 14.97
C ALA A 509 -18.85 -11.54 13.75
N LEU A 510 -18.21 -10.39 13.94
CA LEU A 510 -17.91 -9.46 12.84
C LEU A 510 -16.89 -10.05 11.85
N ILE A 511 -15.86 -10.72 12.36
CA ILE A 511 -14.84 -11.41 11.55
C ILE A 511 -15.49 -12.53 10.73
N GLU A 512 -16.35 -13.34 11.34
CA GLU A 512 -17.10 -14.41 10.68
C GLU A 512 -18.02 -13.87 9.58
N ALA A 513 -18.75 -12.78 9.84
CA ALA A 513 -19.62 -12.15 8.84
C ALA A 513 -18.82 -11.62 7.64
N ARG A 514 -17.64 -11.04 7.87
CA ARG A 514 -16.73 -10.64 6.79
C ARG A 514 -16.18 -11.85 6.03
N ASP A 515 -15.80 -12.93 6.72
CA ASP A 515 -15.31 -14.15 6.07
C ASP A 515 -16.40 -14.85 5.24
N ALA A 516 -17.67 -14.74 5.65
CA ALA A 516 -18.84 -15.16 4.87
C ALA A 516 -19.14 -14.24 3.67
N GLY A 517 -18.58 -13.03 3.66
CA GLY A 517 -18.76 -12.03 2.61
C GLY A 517 -19.98 -11.12 2.81
N ASP A 518 -20.64 -11.19 3.96
CA ASP A 518 -21.80 -10.36 4.32
C ASP A 518 -21.41 -8.94 4.72
N LEU A 519 -20.19 -8.79 5.25
CA LEU A 519 -19.63 -7.51 5.70
C LEU A 519 -18.39 -7.10 4.91
N ASP A 520 -18.33 -5.84 4.51
CA ASP A 520 -17.15 -5.24 3.91
C ASP A 520 -16.02 -5.02 4.94
N ASP A 521 -14.79 -5.27 4.52
CA ASP A 521 -13.62 -5.25 5.41
C ASP A 521 -13.27 -3.85 5.91
N GLU A 522 -13.59 -2.80 5.15
CA GLU A 522 -13.40 -1.40 5.57
C GLU A 522 -14.34 -1.04 6.73
N VAL A 523 -15.59 -1.50 6.66
CA VAL A 523 -16.58 -1.36 7.74
C VAL A 523 -16.19 -2.23 8.95
N LEU A 524 -15.73 -3.46 8.71
CA LEU A 524 -15.18 -4.32 9.78
C LEU A 524 -14.08 -3.58 10.55
N ARG A 525 -13.06 -3.09 9.83
CA ARG A 525 -11.91 -2.40 10.44
C ARG A 525 -12.36 -1.24 11.28
N ARG A 526 -13.22 -0.36 10.74
CA ARG A 526 -13.77 0.78 11.48
C ARG A 526 -14.42 0.35 12.80
N LEU A 527 -15.21 -0.73 12.82
CA LEU A 527 -15.82 -1.20 14.06
C LEU A 527 -14.83 -1.90 14.99
N LEU A 528 -13.85 -2.65 14.47
CA LEU A 528 -12.80 -3.21 15.30
C LEU A 528 -11.98 -2.12 16.00
N ASP A 529 -11.77 -0.98 15.34
CA ASP A 529 -11.10 0.19 15.92
C ASP A 529 -11.88 0.75 17.11
N GLU A 530 -13.21 0.87 16.97
CA GLU A 530 -14.10 1.28 18.05
C GLU A 530 -14.05 0.29 19.23
N LEU A 531 -14.03 -1.02 18.97
CA LEU A 531 -13.89 -2.05 20.01
C LEU A 531 -12.52 -2.00 20.70
N ASP A 532 -11.44 -1.77 19.96
CA ASP A 532 -10.07 -1.69 20.49
C ASP A 532 -9.86 -0.47 21.38
N LEU A 533 -10.40 0.70 21.00
CA LEU A 533 -10.35 1.90 21.84
C LEU A 533 -11.04 1.68 23.19
N GLU A 534 -12.17 0.97 23.20
CA GLU A 534 -12.89 0.63 24.42
C GLU A 534 -12.15 -0.37 25.30
N GLU A 535 -11.57 -1.41 24.70
CA GLU A 535 -10.75 -2.39 25.42
C GLU A 535 -9.52 -1.71 26.04
N ALA A 536 -8.86 -0.80 25.32
CA ALA A 536 -7.75 0.00 25.85
C ALA A 536 -8.19 0.94 26.99
N ALA A 537 -9.34 1.63 26.83
CA ALA A 537 -9.90 2.50 27.87
C ALA A 537 -10.32 1.71 29.12
N ALA A 538 -10.75 0.45 28.96
CA ALA A 538 -11.04 -0.48 30.02
C ALA A 538 -9.78 -0.88 30.79
N GLU A 539 -8.73 -1.32 30.08
CA GLU A 539 -7.47 -1.75 30.67
C GLU A 539 -6.75 -0.61 31.42
N ALA A 540 -6.78 0.61 30.87
CA ALA A 540 -6.18 1.78 31.50
C ALA A 540 -6.84 2.11 32.86
N ARG A 541 -8.17 1.95 32.98
CA ARG A 541 -8.90 2.13 34.23
C ARG A 541 -8.50 1.09 35.28
N VAL A 542 -8.36 -0.17 34.89
CA VAL A 542 -7.91 -1.26 35.78
C VAL A 542 -6.48 -1.03 36.24
N ARG A 543 -5.59 -0.55 35.37
CA ARG A 543 -4.21 -0.22 35.74
C ARG A 543 -4.14 0.90 36.76
N ARG A 544 -4.92 1.99 36.62
CA ARG A 544 -4.96 3.09 37.60
C ARG A 544 -5.46 2.67 38.98
N GLN A 545 -6.32 1.64 39.08
CA GLN A 545 -6.82 1.15 40.36
C GLN A 545 -5.84 0.24 41.12
N ARG A 546 -4.70 -0.13 40.50
CA ARG A 546 -3.66 -0.98 41.10
C ARG A 546 -2.51 -0.18 41.73
N TRP A 547 -2.46 1.13 41.49
CA TRP A 547 -1.54 2.09 42.07
C TRP A 547 -2.30 3.01 43.00
#